data_AF-A0A3M0XJX4-F1
#
_entry.id   AF-A0A3M0XJX4-F1
#
_cell.length_a   1.000
_cell.length_b   1.000
_cell.length_c   1.000
_cell.angle_alpha   90.00
_cell.angle_beta   90.00
_cell.angle_gamma   90.00
#
_symmetry.space_group_name_H-M   'P 1'
#
loop_
_entity.id
_entity.type
_entity.pdbx_description
1 polymer ?
#
loop_
_entity_poly.entity_id
_entity_poly.type
_entity_poly.pdbx_seq_one_letter_code
_entity_poly.pdbx_strand_id
1 'polypeptide(L)'
;MPVRDLLKKKVPLRTRQGVDYRLFCKWISDRDIQTASQLKKELDREISREEQRLKELTGARRAGTNTRVCRACAKKLDFLKRCKRNIVKYL
;
A
#
# COMPACT_ATOMS: atom_id res chain seq x y z
N MET A 1 19.63 -3.85 -8.54
CA MET A 1 19.65 -3.48 -7.11
C MET A 1 18.28 -3.76 -6.52
N PRO A 2 18.18 -4.47 -5.39
CA PRO A 2 16.92 -4.74 -4.71
C PRO A 2 16.20 -3.45 -4.34
N VAL A 3 14.87 -3.44 -4.45
CA VAL A 3 14.04 -2.26 -4.13
C VAL A 3 14.18 -1.83 -2.68
N ARG A 4 14.47 -2.77 -1.77
CA ARG A 4 14.72 -2.48 -0.35
C ARG A 4 15.95 -1.61 -0.14
N ASP A 5 17.03 -1.92 -0.83
CA ASP A 5 18.29 -1.18 -0.71
C ASP A 5 18.16 0.20 -1.36
N LEU A 6 17.44 0.27 -2.50
CA LEU A 6 17.01 1.53 -3.10
C LEU A 6 16.24 2.41 -2.12
N LEU A 7 15.24 1.84 -1.44
CA LEU A 7 14.44 2.54 -0.45
C LEU A 7 15.28 2.97 0.75
N LYS A 8 16.17 2.12 1.26
CA LYS A 8 17.06 2.44 2.39
C LYS A 8 18.01 3.59 2.04
N LYS A 9 18.48 3.67 0.79
CA LYS A 9 19.39 4.74 0.33
C LYS A 9 18.66 6.05 0.06
N LYS A 10 17.50 6.01 -0.62
CA LYS A 10 16.80 7.22 -1.10
C LYS A 10 15.79 7.81 -0.11
N VAL A 11 15.18 7.01 0.76
CA VAL A 11 14.15 7.50 1.69
C VAL A 11 14.82 8.20 2.89
N PRO A 12 14.34 9.37 3.34
CA PRO A 12 14.87 10.05 4.51
C PRO A 12 14.79 9.21 5.80
N LEU A 13 15.76 9.38 6.70
CA LEU A 13 15.83 8.68 8.00
C LEU A 13 14.55 8.87 8.85
N ARG A 14 14.01 10.09 8.88
CA ARG A 14 12.76 10.41 9.60
C ARG A 14 11.59 9.53 9.15
N THR A 15 11.46 9.30 7.83
CA THR A 15 10.41 8.44 7.27
C THR A 15 10.70 6.97 7.56
N ARG A 16 11.98 6.55 7.54
CA ARG A 16 12.40 5.17 7.83
C ARG A 16 12.12 4.73 9.27
N GLN A 17 12.19 5.65 10.23
CA GLN A 17 11.92 5.35 11.64
C GLN A 17 10.42 5.10 11.92
N GLY A 18 9.55 5.59 11.04
CA GLY A 18 8.09 5.45 11.15
C GLY A 18 7.60 4.01 11.01
N VAL A 19 6.46 3.73 11.63
CA VAL A 19 5.78 2.42 11.57
C VAL A 19 5.37 2.09 10.14
N ASP A 20 4.93 3.10 9.38
CA ASP A 20 4.49 2.95 7.99
C ASP A 20 5.61 2.37 7.10
N TYR A 21 6.86 2.80 7.29
CA TYR A 21 7.99 2.28 6.52
C TYR A 21 8.26 0.80 6.81
N ARG A 22 8.23 0.41 8.09
CA ARG A 22 8.41 -1.00 8.48
C ARG A 22 7.30 -1.90 7.92
N LEU A 23 6.04 -1.46 8.05
CA LEU A 23 4.90 -2.18 7.50
C LEU A 23 4.97 -2.26 5.97
N PHE A 24 5.43 -1.21 5.30
CA PHE A 24 5.59 -1.20 3.85
C PHE A 24 6.72 -2.13 3.41
N CYS A 25 7.87 -2.12 4.10
CA CYS A 25 8.93 -3.08 3.85
C CYS A 25 8.46 -4.52 4.09
N LYS A 26 7.65 -4.78 5.12
CA LYS A 26 7.06 -6.12 5.32
C LYS A 26 6.18 -6.51 4.13
N TRP A 27 5.26 -5.62 3.73
CA TRP A 27 4.39 -5.82 2.57
C TRP A 27 5.16 -6.10 1.26
N ILE A 28 6.29 -5.43 1.03
CA ILE A 28 7.19 -5.69 -0.12
C ILE A 28 7.76 -7.11 -0.06
N SER A 29 8.11 -7.59 1.14
CA SER A 29 8.71 -8.92 1.36
C SER A 29 7.69 -10.02 1.20
N ASP A 30 6.50 -9.83 1.75
CA ASP A 30 5.39 -10.78 1.64
C ASP A 30 4.93 -10.97 0.18
N ARG A 31 5.25 -10.02 -0.71
CA ARG A 31 4.94 -10.06 -2.15
C ARG A 31 6.13 -10.36 -3.06
N ASP A 32 7.30 -10.63 -2.49
CA ASP A 32 8.55 -10.87 -3.23
C ASP A 32 8.84 -9.80 -4.30
N ILE A 33 8.62 -8.52 -3.97
CA ILE A 33 8.86 -7.42 -4.90
C ILE A 33 10.35 -7.06 -4.90
N GLN A 34 11.03 -7.33 -6.01
CA GLN A 34 12.48 -7.15 -6.11
C GLN A 34 12.91 -5.84 -6.79
N THR A 35 12.11 -5.33 -7.73
CA THR A 35 12.45 -4.12 -8.51
C THR A 35 11.51 -2.95 -8.24
N ALA A 36 11.98 -1.72 -8.48
CA ALA A 36 11.17 -0.51 -8.34
C ALA A 36 9.99 -0.46 -9.33
N SER A 37 10.18 -0.99 -10.55
CA SER A 37 9.12 -1.09 -11.56
C SER A 37 8.03 -2.08 -11.15
N GLN A 38 8.40 -3.25 -10.61
CA GLN A 38 7.44 -4.19 -10.02
C GLN A 38 6.72 -3.56 -8.84
N LEU A 39 7.43 -2.82 -7.99
CA LEU A 39 6.82 -2.13 -6.85
C LEU A 39 5.72 -1.16 -7.29
N LYS A 40 6.00 -0.30 -8.27
CA LYS A 40 5.00 0.66 -8.79
C LYS A 40 3.79 -0.08 -9.37
N LYS A 41 4.02 -1.12 -10.18
CA LYS A 41 2.94 -1.92 -10.78
C LYS A 41 2.09 -2.64 -9.74
N GLU A 42 2.70 -3.35 -8.79
CA GLU A 42 1.97 -4.10 -7.75
C GLU A 42 1.24 -3.17 -6.79
N LEU A 43 1.85 -2.03 -6.45
CA LEU A 43 1.21 -1.02 -5.61
C LEU A 43 -0.03 -0.43 -6.28
N ASP A 44 0.07 -0.07 -7.57
CA ASP A 44 -1.06 0.46 -8.34
C ASP A 44 -2.15 -0.59 -8.54
N ARG A 45 -1.76 -1.85 -8.80
CA ARG A 45 -2.69 -2.97 -8.91
C ARG A 45 -3.46 -3.20 -7.61
N GLU A 46 -2.80 -3.18 -6.46
CA GLU A 46 -3.49 -3.33 -5.16
C GLU A 46 -4.35 -2.14 -4.81
N ILE A 47 -3.90 -0.92 -5.09
CA ILE A 47 -4.73 0.28 -4.89
C ILE A 47 -6.02 0.15 -5.71
N SER A 48 -5.92 -0.14 -7.01
CA SER A 48 -7.10 -0.33 -7.87
C SER A 48 -8.00 -1.47 -7.40
N ARG A 49 -7.40 -2.58 -6.95
CA ARG A 49 -8.14 -3.73 -6.42
C ARG A 49 -8.94 -3.37 -5.16
N GLU A 50 -8.31 -2.68 -4.21
CA GLU A 50 -8.97 -2.25 -2.97
C GLU A 50 -9.99 -1.13 -3.22
N GLU A 51 -9.75 -0.23 -4.19
CA GLU A 51 -10.75 0.76 -4.63
C GLU A 51 -11.98 0.10 -5.24
N GLN A 52 -11.78 -0.85 -6.14
CA GLN A 52 -12.88 -1.59 -6.75
C GLN A 52 -13.64 -2.40 -5.70
N ARG A 53 -12.93 -3.09 -4.80
CA ARG A 53 -13.55 -3.84 -3.70
C ARG A 53 -14.36 -2.94 -2.78
N LEU A 54 -13.84 -1.74 -2.45
CA LEU A 54 -14.56 -0.77 -1.64
C LEU A 54 -15.79 -0.22 -2.39
N LYS A 55 -15.69 0.01 -3.70
CA LYS A 55 -16.80 0.41 -4.56
C LYS A 55 -17.88 -0.67 -4.64
N GLU A 56 -17.51 -1.95 -4.74
CA GLU A 56 -18.45 -3.07 -4.71
C GLU A 56 -19.15 -3.17 -3.35
N LEU A 57 -18.38 -3.10 -2.25
CA LEU A 57 -18.91 -3.15 -0.89
C LEU A 57 -19.83 -1.96 -0.56
N THR A 58 -19.53 -0.76 -1.06
CA THR A 58 -20.33 0.45 -0.82
C THR A 58 -21.46 0.65 -1.82
N GLY A 59 -21.29 0.16 -3.05
CA GLY A 59 -22.29 0.17 -4.12
C GLY A 59 -23.40 -0.86 -3.87
N ALA A 60 -23.11 -1.96 -3.17
CA ALA A 60 -24.08 -2.93 -2.66
C ALA A 60 -24.87 -2.39 -1.44
N ARG A 61 -25.40 -1.17 -1.56
CA ARG A 61 -26.24 -0.44 -0.58
C ARG A 61 -27.62 -1.09 -0.33
N ARG A 62 -27.75 -2.41 -0.45
CA ARG A 62 -28.94 -3.19 -0.12
C ARG A 62 -28.60 -4.14 1.03
N ALA A 63 -29.15 -3.85 2.20
CA ALA A 63 -29.27 -4.70 3.39
C ALA A 63 -28.03 -5.54 3.78
N GLY A 64 -27.31 -5.11 4.83
CA GLY A 64 -26.31 -5.97 5.51
C GLY A 64 -24.85 -5.67 5.20
N THR A 65 -24.51 -4.49 4.66
CA THR A 65 -23.13 -4.10 4.41
C THR A 65 -22.29 -4.19 5.70
N ASN A 66 -21.35 -5.14 5.73
CA ASN A 66 -20.52 -5.38 6.90
C ASN A 66 -19.49 -4.24 7.06
N THR A 67 -19.87 -3.20 7.79
CA THR A 67 -19.09 -1.98 8.03
C THR A 67 -17.68 -2.24 8.56
N ARG A 68 -17.45 -3.37 9.24
CA ARG A 68 -16.10 -3.78 9.69
C ARG A 68 -15.18 -4.09 8.50
N VAL A 69 -15.69 -4.76 7.48
CA VAL A 69 -14.94 -5.12 6.26
C VAL A 69 -14.66 -3.88 5.43
N CYS A 70 -15.64 -2.98 5.27
CA CYS A 70 -15.45 -1.72 4.54
C CYS A 70 -14.37 -0.85 5.20
N ARG A 71 -14.39 -0.72 6.54
CA ARG A 71 -13.38 0.05 7.29
C ARG A 71 -11.98 -0.55 7.15
N ALA A 72 -11.86 -1.88 7.13
CA ALA A 72 -10.57 -2.54 6.95
C ALA A 72 -10.00 -2.30 5.54
N CYS A 73 -10.82 -2.43 4.50
CA CYS A 73 -10.43 -2.12 3.11
C CYS A 73 -10.04 -0.64 2.95
N ALA A 74 -10.81 0.29 3.52
CA ALA A 74 -10.50 1.72 3.50
C ALA A 74 -9.14 2.02 4.16
N LYS A 75 -8.89 1.47 5.37
CA LYS A 75 -7.62 1.64 6.07
C LYS A 75 -6.44 1.08 5.27
N LYS A 76 -6.60 -0.09 4.65
CA LYS A 76 -5.57 -0.70 3.80
C LYS A 76 -5.29 0.18 2.58
N LEU A 77 -6.32 0.69 1.92
CA LEU A 77 -6.20 1.61 0.79
C LEU A 77 -5.44 2.88 1.17
N ASP A 78 -5.84 3.52 2.28
CA ASP A 78 -5.21 4.73 2.80
C ASP A 78 -3.73 4.50 3.12
N PHE A 79 -3.40 3.35 3.73
CA PHE A 79 -2.03 2.95 3.99
C PHE A 79 -1.21 2.84 2.69
N LEU A 80 -1.71 2.14 1.67
CA LEU A 80 -1.01 1.98 0.39
C LEU A 80 -0.81 3.33 -0.33
N LYS A 81 -1.84 4.18 -0.35
CA LYS A 81 -1.75 5.54 -0.91
C LYS A 81 -0.75 6.41 -0.14
N ARG A 82 -0.73 6.30 1.19
CA ARG A 82 0.24 7.01 2.03
C ARG A 82 1.66 6.55 1.77
N CYS A 83 1.90 5.24 1.65
CA CYS A 83 3.20 4.69 1.29
C CYS A 83 3.63 5.15 -0.12
N LYS A 84 2.70 5.20 -1.09
CA LYS A 84 2.99 5.75 -2.43
C LYS A 84 3.48 7.20 -2.35
N ARG A 85 2.78 8.05 -1.59
CA ARG A 85 3.10 9.49 -1.45
C ARG A 85 4.37 9.77 -0.64
N ASN A 86 4.58 9.05 0.45
CA ASN A 86 5.62 9.38 1.43
C ASN A 86 6.89 8.53 1.29
N ILE A 87 6.82 7.37 0.63
CA ILE A 87 7.94 6.44 0.49
C ILE A 87 8.32 6.29 -0.99
N VAL A 88 7.36 5.90 -1.84
CA VAL A 88 7.63 5.63 -3.27
C VAL A 88 7.95 6.91 -4.06
N LYS A 89 7.54 8.09 -3.58
CA LYS A 89 7.98 9.40 -4.10
C LYS A 89 9.50 9.49 -4.28
N TYR A 90 10.27 8.83 -3.42
CA TYR A 90 11.73 8.89 -3.46
C TYR A 90 12.36 7.88 -4.44
N LEU A 91 11.57 7.00 -5.06
CA LEU A 91 12.06 5.97 -6.00
C LEU A 91 12.04 6.41 -7.47
#